data_AF-A0A9E1YV65-F1
#
_entry.id   AF-A0A9E1YV65-F1
#
_cell.length_a   1.000
_cell.length_b   1.000
_cell.length_c   1.000
_cell.angle_alpha   90.00
_cell.angle_beta   90.00
_cell.angle_gamma   90.00
#
_symmetry.space_group_name_H-M   'P 1'
#
loop_
_entity.id
_entity.type
_entity.pdbx_description
1 polymer ?
#
loop_
_entity_poly.entity_id
_entity_poly.type
_entity_poly.pdbx_seq_one_letter_code
_entity_poly.pdbx_strand_id
1 'polypeptide(L)'
;MIAEAGFDGIDISAQHPDESRTLRPLMTDAGLGCTCYAFPNSVEGFQRDIDLALELEAQHLNLIIQIFPMTVGEGTEVIGRLLEMGKQSGMPLTVETHRNAITTDLLYTLQLIDGLPEMAISADLSHYVVEREFTWPVPARDEAWMQQIIARAVAFQGRIASREQIQIQLDFPQHQDWVAKHLQWWEDGMRSWRDRSPDGATLNFLTQLGPPPYAITGRDGYELSDRWAEAQVIKDWVRDIWQRLEVESEANKG
;
A
#
# COMPACT_ATOMS: atom_id res chain seq x y z
N MET A 1 1.13 -21.85 -8.14
CA MET A 1 -0.03 -20.93 -8.22
C MET A 1 0.37 -19.46 -8.27
N ILE A 2 1.04 -18.87 -7.26
CA ILE A 2 1.38 -17.42 -7.27
C ILE A 2 2.35 -17.05 -8.40
N ALA A 3 3.52 -17.68 -8.46
CA ALA A 3 4.49 -17.45 -9.54
C ALA A 3 3.93 -17.81 -10.93
N GLU A 4 3.19 -18.91 -11.02
CA GLU A 4 2.55 -19.36 -12.28
C GLU A 4 1.47 -18.40 -12.78
N ALA A 5 0.77 -17.70 -11.89
CA ALA A 5 -0.17 -16.63 -12.23
C ALA A 5 0.55 -15.32 -12.61
N GLY A 6 1.89 -15.33 -12.62
CA GLY A 6 2.73 -14.23 -13.04
C GLY A 6 2.84 -13.11 -12.02
N PHE A 7 2.67 -13.38 -10.72
CA PHE A 7 3.06 -12.41 -9.68
C PHE A 7 4.58 -12.44 -9.47
N ASP A 8 5.14 -11.28 -9.13
CA ASP A 8 6.60 -11.10 -8.97
C ASP A 8 7.07 -11.24 -7.51
N GLY A 9 6.14 -11.30 -6.55
CA GLY A 9 6.49 -11.39 -5.12
C GLY A 9 5.31 -11.69 -4.21
N ILE A 10 5.61 -11.83 -2.92
CA ILE A 10 4.65 -12.01 -1.83
C ILE A 10 4.99 -11.03 -0.69
N ASP A 11 3.96 -10.46 -0.09
CA ASP A 11 4.06 -9.68 1.14
C ASP A 11 3.80 -10.58 2.36
N ILE A 12 4.74 -10.62 3.30
CA ILE A 12 4.70 -11.51 4.47
C ILE A 12 4.62 -10.73 5.78
N SER A 13 4.06 -11.37 6.80
CA SER A 13 3.74 -10.71 8.06
C SER A 13 4.90 -10.79 9.06
N ALA A 14 5.28 -9.66 9.64
CA ALA A 14 6.15 -9.64 10.81
C ALA A 14 5.45 -10.16 12.08
N GLN A 15 4.11 -10.16 12.11
CA GLN A 15 3.32 -10.61 13.26
C GLN A 15 3.27 -12.14 13.40
N HIS A 16 3.57 -12.87 12.31
CA HIS A 16 3.55 -14.33 12.26
C HIS A 16 4.94 -14.85 11.84
N PRO A 17 5.98 -14.61 12.66
CA PRO A 17 7.38 -14.82 12.26
C PRO A 17 7.70 -16.28 11.88
N ASP A 18 7.11 -17.25 12.58
CA ASP A 18 7.35 -18.66 12.30
C ASP A 18 6.76 -19.07 10.94
N GLU A 19 5.55 -18.62 10.61
CA GLU A 19 4.94 -18.83 9.29
C GLU A 19 5.76 -18.16 8.19
N SER A 20 6.15 -16.89 8.38
CA SER A 20 6.96 -16.14 7.43
C SER A 20 8.31 -16.80 7.14
N ARG A 21 8.99 -17.32 8.18
CA ARG A 21 10.23 -18.10 8.00
C ARG A 21 10.01 -19.37 7.19
N THR A 22 8.89 -20.06 7.37
CA THR A 22 8.60 -21.26 6.57
C THR A 22 8.30 -20.94 5.10
N LEU A 23 7.77 -19.75 4.80
CA LEU A 23 7.48 -19.31 3.43
C LEU A 23 8.74 -18.86 2.68
N ARG A 24 9.74 -18.32 3.38
CA ARG A 24 10.93 -17.72 2.76
C ARG A 24 11.65 -18.67 1.78
N PRO A 25 11.97 -19.94 2.10
CA PRO A 25 12.60 -20.85 1.15
C PRO A 25 11.72 -21.13 -0.08
N LEU A 26 10.41 -21.29 0.13
CA LEU A 26 9.44 -21.54 -0.95
C LEU A 26 9.37 -20.36 -1.93
N MET A 27 9.47 -19.14 -1.42
CA MET A 27 9.53 -17.93 -2.24
C MET A 27 10.82 -17.87 -3.05
N THR A 28 11.98 -18.20 -2.46
CA THR A 28 13.25 -18.31 -3.20
C THR A 28 13.15 -19.31 -4.34
N ASP A 29 12.68 -20.52 -4.05
CA ASP A 29 12.60 -21.62 -5.03
C ASP A 29 11.66 -21.28 -6.18
N ALA A 30 10.61 -20.48 -5.90
CA ALA A 30 9.67 -19.98 -6.89
C ALA A 30 10.15 -18.71 -7.64
N GLY A 31 11.30 -18.14 -7.27
CA GLY A 31 11.81 -16.90 -7.85
C GLY A 31 10.99 -15.65 -7.49
N LEU A 32 10.27 -15.67 -6.37
CA LEU A 32 9.41 -14.58 -5.93
C LEU A 32 10.17 -13.61 -5.01
N GLY A 33 9.99 -12.31 -5.25
CA GLY A 33 10.42 -11.24 -4.35
C GLY A 33 9.67 -11.26 -3.02
N CYS A 34 10.23 -10.58 -2.03
CA CYS A 34 9.69 -10.51 -0.67
C CYS A 34 9.51 -9.07 -0.24
N THR A 35 8.32 -8.71 0.20
CA THR A 35 8.07 -7.53 1.03
C THR A 35 7.57 -7.99 2.39
N CYS A 36 7.73 -7.16 3.41
CA CYS A 36 7.27 -7.48 4.76
C CYS A 36 6.41 -6.35 5.31
N TYR A 37 5.40 -6.66 6.12
CA TYR A 37 4.60 -5.66 6.82
C TYR A 37 4.57 -5.89 8.34
N ALA A 38 4.51 -4.80 9.10
CA ALA A 38 4.45 -4.83 10.56
C ALA A 38 3.43 -3.84 11.13
N PHE A 39 2.94 -4.15 12.33
CA PHE A 39 2.07 -3.27 13.12
C PHE A 39 2.80 -2.84 14.40
N PRO A 40 3.82 -1.98 14.32
CA PRO A 40 4.56 -1.58 15.51
C PRO A 40 3.64 -0.81 16.45
N ASN A 41 3.61 -1.23 17.72
CA ASN A 41 2.81 -0.61 18.78
C ASN A 41 3.66 0.08 19.86
N SER A 42 4.98 0.08 19.68
CA SER A 42 5.95 0.79 20.51
C SER A 42 7.24 1.01 19.71
N VAL A 43 7.98 2.06 20.03
CA VAL A 43 9.29 2.31 19.38
C VAL A 43 10.32 1.29 19.87
N GLU A 44 10.29 0.98 21.17
CA GLU A 44 11.24 0.06 21.81
C GLU A 44 11.07 -1.38 21.30
N GLY A 45 9.84 -1.77 20.94
CA GLY A 45 9.54 -3.09 20.41
C GLY A 45 9.91 -3.26 18.94
N PHE A 46 10.00 -2.18 18.17
CA PHE A 46 10.05 -2.20 16.70
C PHE A 46 11.31 -2.86 16.12
N GLN A 47 12.43 -2.88 16.84
CA GLN A 47 13.67 -3.50 16.34
C GLN A 47 13.46 -4.97 15.94
N ARG A 48 12.57 -5.69 16.62
CA ARG A 48 12.25 -7.09 16.28
C ARG A 48 11.68 -7.25 14.87
N ASP A 49 10.88 -6.28 14.43
CA ASP A 49 10.22 -6.31 13.13
C ASP A 49 11.25 -6.01 12.03
N ILE A 50 12.18 -5.09 12.30
CA ILE A 50 13.33 -4.80 11.43
C ILE A 50 14.22 -6.05 11.29
N ASP A 51 14.61 -6.66 12.41
CA ASP A 51 15.50 -7.83 12.43
C ASP A 51 14.91 -8.98 11.61
N LEU A 52 13.60 -9.21 11.77
CA LEU A 52 12.88 -10.22 11.01
C LEU A 52 12.79 -9.86 9.52
N ALA A 53 12.51 -8.61 9.17
CA ALA A 53 12.46 -8.18 7.77
C ALA A 53 13.83 -8.35 7.08
N LEU A 54 14.93 -8.09 7.80
CA LEU A 54 16.30 -8.32 7.32
C LEU A 54 16.58 -9.82 7.16
N GLU A 55 16.20 -10.65 8.14
CA GLU A 55 16.31 -12.11 8.09
C GLU A 55 15.58 -12.68 6.86
N LEU A 56 14.41 -12.12 6.54
CA LEU A 56 13.58 -12.53 5.41
C LEU A 56 14.03 -11.90 4.09
N GLU A 57 15.09 -11.09 4.08
CA GLU A 57 15.59 -10.38 2.90
C GLU A 57 14.49 -9.56 2.21
N ALA A 58 13.63 -8.93 3.00
CA ALA A 58 12.55 -8.10 2.48
C ALA A 58 13.11 -6.88 1.75
N GLN A 59 12.54 -6.55 0.59
CA GLN A 59 12.91 -5.37 -0.19
C GLN A 59 12.62 -4.06 0.55
N HIS A 60 11.55 -4.06 1.35
CA HIS A 60 11.22 -3.02 2.31
C HIS A 60 10.30 -3.59 3.40
N LEU A 61 10.26 -2.90 4.53
CA LEU A 61 9.31 -3.14 5.61
C LEU A 61 8.23 -2.04 5.62
N ASN A 62 6.99 -2.44 5.38
CA ASN A 62 5.81 -1.60 5.34
C ASN A 62 5.16 -1.49 6.73
N LEU A 63 4.97 -0.26 7.22
CA LEU A 63 4.59 0.02 8.60
C LEU A 63 3.14 0.48 8.71
N ILE A 64 2.33 -0.28 9.43
CA ILE A 64 0.97 0.08 9.85
C ILE A 64 1.04 0.44 11.34
N ILE A 65 1.53 1.64 11.63
CA ILE A 65 1.97 2.05 12.98
C ILE A 65 0.78 2.19 13.93
N GLN A 66 0.70 1.34 14.95
CA GLN A 66 -0.36 1.34 15.98
C GLN A 66 0.08 2.06 17.25
N ILE A 67 0.62 3.26 17.06
CA ILE A 67 0.95 4.22 18.11
C ILE A 67 0.09 5.46 17.83
N PHE A 68 -0.66 5.91 18.83
CA PHE A 68 -1.74 6.89 18.65
C PHE A 68 -1.45 8.20 19.39
N PRO A 69 -0.49 9.01 18.91
CA PRO A 69 -0.22 10.33 19.46
C PRO A 69 -1.40 11.29 19.23
N MET A 70 -1.56 12.26 20.13
CA MET A 70 -2.69 13.20 20.07
C MET A 70 -2.34 14.45 19.26
N THR A 71 -1.06 14.76 19.10
CA THR A 71 -0.58 15.95 18.37
C THR A 71 0.30 15.57 17.18
N VAL A 72 0.38 16.45 16.18
CA VAL A 72 1.28 16.23 15.02
C VAL A 72 2.74 16.16 15.47
N GLY A 73 3.15 17.00 16.43
CA GLY A 73 4.52 16.99 16.95
C GLY A 73 4.93 15.65 17.56
N GLU A 74 4.06 15.06 18.39
CA GLU A 74 4.28 13.71 18.93
C GLU A 74 4.31 12.65 17.83
N GLY A 75 3.44 12.75 16.81
CA GLY A 75 3.45 11.82 15.68
C GLY A 75 4.70 11.90 14.83
N THR A 76 5.17 13.11 14.57
CA THR A 76 6.45 13.36 13.90
C THR A 76 7.62 12.77 14.69
N GLU A 77 7.62 12.90 16.03
CA GLU A 77 8.66 12.29 16.88
C GLU A 77 8.64 10.76 16.80
N VAL A 78 7.45 10.14 16.89
CA VAL A 78 7.29 8.68 16.82
C VAL A 78 7.79 8.16 15.47
N ILE A 79 7.28 8.69 14.36
CA ILE A 79 7.64 8.21 13.02
C ILE A 79 9.12 8.48 12.76
N GLY A 80 9.63 9.66 13.10
CA GLY A 80 11.05 10.01 12.95
C GLY A 80 11.98 9.02 13.65
N ARG A 81 11.64 8.58 14.87
CA ARG A 81 12.41 7.54 15.58
C ARG A 81 12.40 6.20 14.83
N LEU A 82 11.25 5.76 14.31
CA LEU A 82 11.16 4.50 13.55
C LEU A 82 11.96 4.58 12.24
N LEU A 83 11.86 5.70 11.51
CA LEU A 83 12.61 5.93 10.27
C LEU A 83 14.13 5.90 10.52
N GLU A 84 14.60 6.51 11.61
CA GLU A 84 16.01 6.47 11.99
C GLU A 84 16.46 5.05 12.36
N MET A 85 15.64 4.25 13.06
CA MET A 85 15.95 2.84 13.35
C MET A 85 16.10 2.00 12.07
N GLY A 86 15.21 2.18 11.09
CA GLY A 86 15.30 1.52 9.79
C GLY A 86 16.58 1.91 9.05
N LYS A 87 16.89 3.21 9.02
CA LYS A 87 18.11 3.74 8.40
C LYS A 87 19.39 3.17 9.05
N GLN A 88 19.45 3.13 10.38
CA GLN A 88 20.59 2.57 11.13
C GLN A 88 20.77 1.07 10.87
N SER A 89 19.67 0.35 10.65
CA SER A 89 19.67 -1.08 10.37
C SER A 89 19.86 -1.41 8.88
N GLY A 90 19.79 -0.40 7.99
CA GLY A 90 19.84 -0.60 6.54
C GLY A 90 18.56 -1.21 5.94
N MET A 91 17.44 -1.20 6.67
CA MET A 91 16.15 -1.70 6.21
C MET A 91 15.31 -0.54 5.64
N PRO A 92 14.96 -0.52 4.35
CA PRO A 92 14.04 0.46 3.79
C PRO A 92 12.68 0.37 4.46
N LEU A 93 12.16 1.51 4.94
CA LEU A 93 10.86 1.60 5.58
C LEU A 93 9.89 2.40 4.72
N THR A 94 8.63 1.98 4.73
CA THR A 94 7.51 2.76 4.19
C THR A 94 6.42 2.84 5.24
N VAL A 95 5.66 3.94 5.28
CA VAL A 95 4.52 4.08 6.20
C VAL A 95 3.24 3.96 5.40
N GLU A 96 2.38 3.01 5.77
CA GLU A 96 1.12 2.77 5.08
C GLU A 96 0.06 3.80 5.48
N THR A 97 -0.73 4.28 4.53
CA THR A 97 -1.98 4.98 4.82
C THR A 97 -3.04 3.97 5.24
N HIS A 98 -3.38 3.88 6.52
CA HIS A 98 -4.24 2.80 7.01
C HIS A 98 -5.12 3.27 8.18
N ARG A 99 -6.36 2.78 8.22
CA ARG A 99 -7.31 3.05 9.33
C ARG A 99 -6.86 2.33 10.60
N ASN A 100 -7.12 2.87 11.79
CA ASN A 100 -6.59 2.29 13.04
C ASN A 100 -5.04 2.19 13.07
N ALA A 101 -4.38 3.18 12.45
CA ALA A 101 -2.96 3.46 12.54
C ALA A 101 -2.70 4.97 12.71
N ILE A 102 -1.46 5.40 12.91
CA ILE A 102 -1.12 6.83 13.03
C ILE A 102 -1.53 7.67 11.80
N THR A 103 -1.69 7.03 10.64
CA THR A 103 -2.06 7.62 9.35
C THR A 103 -3.56 7.55 9.02
N THR A 104 -4.40 7.21 10.01
CA THR A 104 -5.88 7.10 9.92
C THR A 104 -6.46 8.38 9.32
N ASP A 105 -6.27 9.53 9.97
CA ASP A 105 -6.82 10.79 9.45
C ASP A 105 -5.95 11.38 8.32
N LEU A 106 -6.56 11.63 7.15
CA LEU A 106 -5.89 12.22 5.99
C LEU A 106 -5.25 13.60 6.29
N LEU A 107 -5.94 14.49 7.01
CA LEU A 107 -5.44 15.85 7.26
C LEU A 107 -4.30 15.85 8.28
N TYR A 108 -4.36 14.96 9.25
CA TYR A 108 -3.26 14.69 10.16
C TYR A 108 -2.05 14.13 9.40
N THR A 109 -2.27 13.16 8.50
CA THR A 109 -1.21 12.55 7.69
C THR A 109 -0.53 13.55 6.76
N LEU A 110 -1.28 14.47 6.15
CA LEU A 110 -0.71 15.55 5.34
C LEU A 110 0.25 16.43 6.16
N GLN A 111 -0.08 16.71 7.43
CA GLN A 111 0.80 17.48 8.33
C GLN A 111 2.04 16.67 8.76
N LEU A 112 1.91 15.36 8.97
CA LEU A 112 3.06 14.49 9.24
C LEU A 112 4.06 14.49 8.09
N ILE A 113 3.57 14.36 6.85
CA ILE A 113 4.38 14.34 5.63
C ILE A 113 5.11 15.68 5.41
N ASP A 114 4.49 16.80 5.78
CA ASP A 114 5.12 18.12 5.75
C ASP A 114 6.26 18.22 6.78
N GLY A 115 6.03 17.69 7.99
CA GLY A 115 7.03 17.65 9.06
C GLY A 115 8.15 16.63 8.89
N LEU A 116 7.95 15.60 8.06
CA LEU A 116 8.91 14.51 7.77
C LEU A 116 9.08 14.32 6.25
N PRO A 117 9.89 15.17 5.59
CA PRO A 117 10.10 15.06 4.15
C PRO A 117 10.63 13.70 3.67
N GLU A 118 11.32 12.95 4.51
CA GLU A 118 11.83 11.60 4.25
C GLU A 118 10.78 10.48 4.41
N MET A 119 9.60 10.78 4.95
CA MET A 119 8.53 9.80 5.15
C MET A 119 8.00 9.31 3.80
N ALA A 120 8.42 8.11 3.42
CA ALA A 120 7.99 7.44 2.21
C ALA A 120 6.65 6.72 2.45
N ILE A 121 5.67 6.93 1.58
CA ILE A 121 4.31 6.40 1.75
C ILE A 121 4.13 5.10 0.98
N SER A 122 3.56 4.09 1.65
CA SER A 122 2.88 2.96 1.01
C SER A 122 1.40 3.31 0.92
N ALA A 123 0.92 3.60 -0.28
CA ALA A 123 -0.39 4.19 -0.49
C ALA A 123 -1.48 3.11 -0.59
N ASP A 124 -2.17 2.85 0.51
CA ASP A 124 -3.52 2.27 0.48
C ASP A 124 -4.57 3.39 0.52
N LEU A 125 -4.95 3.84 -0.68
CA LEU A 125 -5.86 4.94 -0.88
C LEU A 125 -7.30 4.61 -0.43
N SER A 126 -7.63 3.32 -0.33
CA SER A 126 -8.97 2.84 0.01
C SER A 126 -9.41 3.28 1.41
N HIS A 127 -8.47 3.43 2.34
CA HIS A 127 -8.75 3.84 3.71
C HIS A 127 -9.31 5.25 3.80
N TYR A 128 -8.76 6.22 3.06
CA TYR A 128 -9.24 7.59 3.09
C TYR A 128 -10.61 7.76 2.43
N VAL A 129 -10.92 6.95 1.42
CA VAL A 129 -12.27 6.94 0.80
C VAL A 129 -13.34 6.63 1.84
N VAL A 130 -13.11 5.62 2.67
CA VAL A 130 -14.04 5.22 3.74
C VAL A 130 -14.01 6.23 4.88
N GLU A 131 -12.84 6.51 5.43
CA GLU A 131 -12.73 7.24 6.70
C GLU A 131 -13.14 8.71 6.60
N ARG A 132 -12.89 9.35 5.46
CA ARG A 132 -13.31 10.73 5.21
C ARG A 132 -14.69 10.83 4.56
N GLU A 133 -15.40 9.72 4.38
CA GLU A 133 -16.69 9.65 3.70
C GLU A 133 -16.70 10.37 2.34
N PHE A 134 -15.75 10.04 1.45
CA PHE A 134 -15.66 10.72 0.16
C PHE A 134 -16.96 10.55 -0.64
N THR A 135 -17.61 11.66 -0.99
CA THR A 135 -18.80 11.64 -1.84
C THR A 135 -18.45 11.35 -3.29
N TRP A 136 -19.44 10.91 -4.07
CA TRP A 136 -19.31 10.82 -5.52
C TRP A 136 -20.11 11.93 -6.23
N PRO A 137 -19.52 12.67 -7.20
CA PRO A 137 -18.11 12.65 -7.58
C PRO A 137 -17.19 13.19 -6.47
N VAL A 138 -15.92 12.78 -6.48
CA VAL A 138 -14.93 13.23 -5.49
C VAL A 138 -14.78 14.76 -5.57
N PRO A 139 -15.01 15.51 -4.48
CA PRO A 139 -14.86 16.96 -4.49
C PRO A 139 -13.43 17.39 -4.81
N ALA A 140 -13.26 18.49 -5.54
CA ALA A 140 -11.92 18.98 -5.94
C ALA A 140 -10.96 19.22 -4.78
N ARG A 141 -11.50 19.59 -3.60
CA ARG A 141 -10.71 19.71 -2.35
C ARG A 141 -10.12 18.37 -1.93
N ASP A 142 -10.95 17.33 -1.89
CA ASP A 142 -10.56 16.00 -1.43
C ASP A 142 -9.60 15.36 -2.45
N GLU A 143 -9.84 15.60 -3.74
CA GLU A 143 -8.91 15.25 -4.81
C GLU A 143 -7.53 15.88 -4.59
N ALA A 144 -7.46 17.19 -4.29
CA ALA A 144 -6.20 17.88 -4.06
C ALA A 144 -5.44 17.35 -2.82
N TRP A 145 -6.14 16.83 -1.82
CA TRP A 145 -5.52 16.16 -0.68
C TRP A 145 -4.99 14.78 -1.04
N MET A 146 -5.75 13.99 -1.79
CA MET A 146 -5.29 12.68 -2.29
C MET A 146 -4.03 12.82 -3.15
N GLN A 147 -4.00 13.81 -4.04
CA GLN A 147 -2.85 14.04 -4.91
C GLN A 147 -1.56 14.38 -4.11
N GLN A 148 -1.68 15.00 -2.93
CA GLN A 148 -0.53 15.22 -2.05
C GLN A 148 -0.01 13.93 -1.41
N ILE A 149 -0.90 12.99 -1.06
CA ILE A 149 -0.51 11.65 -0.59
C ILE A 149 0.16 10.88 -1.73
N ILE A 150 -0.48 10.85 -2.90
CA ILE A 150 -0.02 10.15 -4.11
C ILE A 150 1.37 10.63 -4.53
N ALA A 151 1.64 11.94 -4.47
CA ALA A 151 2.96 12.51 -4.79
C ALA A 151 4.10 12.00 -3.88
N ARG A 152 3.78 11.42 -2.71
CA ARG A 152 4.75 10.83 -1.77
C ARG A 152 4.81 9.31 -1.83
N ALA A 153 3.90 8.67 -2.57
CA ALA A 153 3.82 7.23 -2.65
C ALA A 153 5.07 6.62 -3.32
N VAL A 154 5.63 5.59 -2.68
CA VAL A 154 6.74 4.76 -3.19
C VAL A 154 6.38 3.27 -3.29
N ALA A 155 5.18 2.92 -2.83
CA ALA A 155 4.53 1.63 -2.98
C ALA A 155 3.02 1.84 -2.95
N PHE A 156 2.24 0.86 -3.42
CA PHE A 156 0.78 0.95 -3.48
C PHE A 156 0.12 -0.34 -3.00
N GLN A 157 -1.06 -0.17 -2.40
CA GLN A 157 -2.00 -1.25 -2.11
C GLN A 157 -3.20 -1.17 -3.05
N GLY A 158 -3.61 -2.32 -3.58
CA GLY A 158 -4.56 -2.46 -4.69
C GLY A 158 -6.01 -2.56 -4.28
N ARG A 159 -6.32 -2.42 -2.99
CA ARG A 159 -7.71 -2.46 -2.54
C ARG A 159 -8.50 -1.27 -3.11
N ILE A 160 -9.72 -1.53 -3.54
CA ILE A 160 -10.66 -0.52 -4.00
C ILE A 160 -11.82 -0.42 -3.01
N ALA A 161 -12.06 0.79 -2.53
CA ALA A 161 -13.17 1.10 -1.63
C ALA A 161 -14.25 1.94 -2.32
N SER A 162 -15.45 1.88 -1.76
CA SER A 162 -16.42 2.97 -1.81
C SER A 162 -16.49 3.62 -0.43
N ARG A 163 -17.16 4.76 -0.31
CA ARG A 163 -17.31 5.43 1.01
C ARG A 163 -18.01 4.57 2.07
N GLU A 164 -18.79 3.58 1.67
CA GLU A 164 -19.56 2.72 2.58
C GLU A 164 -18.90 1.35 2.83
N GLN A 165 -17.92 0.95 2.00
CA GLN A 165 -17.31 -0.37 2.05
C GLN A 165 -15.84 -0.31 1.64
N ILE A 166 -14.96 -0.82 2.51
CA ILE A 166 -13.52 -0.82 2.31
C ILE A 166 -13.03 -1.67 1.14
N GLN A 167 -13.72 -2.77 0.83
CA GLN A 167 -13.39 -3.65 -0.28
C GLN A 167 -14.67 -3.98 -1.05
N ILE A 168 -14.74 -3.48 -2.28
CA ILE A 168 -15.89 -3.64 -3.18
C ILE A 168 -15.57 -4.66 -4.27
N GLN A 169 -16.60 -5.30 -4.82
CA GLN A 169 -16.46 -6.16 -6.01
C GLN A 169 -16.11 -5.32 -7.23
N LEU A 170 -15.13 -5.79 -7.99
CA LEU A 170 -14.55 -5.02 -9.09
C LEU A 170 -15.44 -4.94 -10.33
N ASP A 171 -16.27 -5.95 -10.58
CA ASP A 171 -17.11 -6.09 -11.78
C ASP A 171 -18.56 -5.62 -11.59
N PHE A 172 -18.93 -5.21 -10.38
CA PHE A 172 -20.30 -4.80 -10.08
C PHE A 172 -20.58 -3.40 -10.68
N PRO A 173 -21.69 -3.22 -11.44
CA PRO A 173 -21.96 -1.97 -12.16
C PRO A 173 -21.97 -0.70 -11.29
N GLN A 174 -22.47 -0.79 -10.07
CA GLN A 174 -22.54 0.34 -9.14
C GLN A 174 -21.17 0.76 -8.57
N HIS A 175 -20.14 -0.07 -8.72
CA HIS A 175 -18.79 0.20 -8.24
C HIS A 175 -17.86 0.79 -9.30
N GLN A 176 -18.27 0.82 -10.58
CA GLN A 176 -17.38 1.15 -11.70
C GLN A 176 -16.81 2.57 -11.61
N ASP A 177 -17.57 3.51 -11.07
CA ASP A 177 -17.10 4.88 -10.81
C ASP A 177 -15.93 4.90 -9.80
N TRP A 178 -16.03 4.12 -8.71
CA TRP A 178 -14.96 3.98 -7.73
C TRP A 178 -13.76 3.20 -8.28
N VAL A 179 -14.01 2.16 -9.08
CA VAL A 179 -12.94 1.41 -9.76
C VAL A 179 -12.15 2.32 -10.68
N ALA A 180 -12.83 3.05 -11.58
CA ALA A 180 -12.19 4.01 -12.47
C ALA A 180 -11.40 5.08 -11.71
N LYS A 181 -11.91 5.54 -10.57
CA LYS A 181 -11.23 6.53 -9.73
C LYS A 181 -9.93 6.01 -9.10
N HIS A 182 -9.94 4.78 -8.58
CA HIS A 182 -8.72 4.18 -8.03
C HIS A 182 -7.69 3.90 -9.12
N LEU A 183 -8.13 3.42 -10.30
CA LEU A 183 -7.25 3.26 -11.46
C LEU A 183 -6.57 4.58 -11.87
N GLN A 184 -7.33 5.68 -11.89
CA GLN A 184 -6.78 7.02 -12.15
C GLN A 184 -5.72 7.40 -11.11
N TRP A 185 -6.01 7.24 -9.81
CA TRP A 185 -5.05 7.57 -8.76
C TRP A 185 -3.79 6.71 -8.78
N TRP A 186 -3.91 5.42 -9.12
CA TRP A 186 -2.75 4.55 -9.32
C TRP A 186 -1.92 5.00 -10.52
N GLU A 187 -2.54 5.36 -11.64
CA GLU A 187 -1.83 5.89 -12.80
C GLU A 187 -1.11 7.21 -12.48
N ASP A 188 -1.78 8.16 -11.81
CA ASP A 188 -1.18 9.43 -11.36
C ASP A 188 0.04 9.17 -10.46
N GLY A 189 -0.09 8.22 -9.54
CA GLY A 189 0.97 7.84 -8.60
C GLY A 189 2.14 7.14 -9.26
N MET A 190 1.89 6.18 -10.15
CA MET A 190 2.94 5.50 -10.91
C MET A 190 3.70 6.48 -11.79
N ARG A 191 2.99 7.40 -12.45
CA ARG A 191 3.57 8.48 -13.26
C ARG A 191 4.46 9.39 -12.41
N SER A 192 3.92 9.92 -11.32
CA SER A 192 4.66 10.77 -10.38
C SER A 192 5.91 10.07 -9.82
N TRP A 193 5.79 8.79 -9.46
CA TRP A 193 6.91 8.00 -8.97
C TRP A 193 8.00 7.78 -10.02
N ARG A 194 7.62 7.50 -11.28
CA ARG A 194 8.58 7.32 -12.38
C ARG A 194 9.38 8.60 -12.63
N ASP A 195 8.73 9.75 -12.63
CA ASP A 195 9.38 11.04 -12.90
C ASP A 195 10.48 11.40 -11.87
N ARG A 196 10.38 10.84 -10.65
CA ARG A 196 11.28 11.14 -9.53
C ARG A 196 12.22 9.99 -9.16
N SER A 197 12.05 8.81 -9.77
CA SER A 197 12.84 7.62 -9.46
C SER A 197 13.94 7.40 -10.48
N PRO A 198 15.09 6.83 -10.09
CA PRO A 198 16.16 6.54 -11.03
C PRO A 198 15.75 5.47 -12.03
N ASP A 199 16.37 5.50 -13.22
CA ASP A 199 16.17 4.47 -14.25
C ASP A 199 16.47 3.07 -13.67
N GLY A 200 15.59 2.11 -13.93
CA GLY A 200 15.70 0.74 -13.43
C GLY A 200 15.28 0.53 -11.97
N ALA A 201 14.76 1.55 -11.29
CA ALA A 201 14.12 1.35 -10.00
C ALA A 201 12.84 0.49 -10.11
N THR A 202 12.49 -0.19 -9.02
CA THR A 202 11.28 -1.02 -8.92
C THR A 202 10.23 -0.34 -8.05
N LEU A 203 9.01 -0.20 -8.57
CA LEU A 203 7.84 0.19 -7.80
C LEU A 203 7.09 -1.06 -7.34
N ASN A 204 6.82 -1.17 -6.03
CA ASN A 204 6.04 -2.27 -5.48
C ASN A 204 4.54 -1.93 -5.48
N PHE A 205 3.73 -2.85 -5.99
CA PHE A 205 2.27 -2.78 -5.95
C PHE A 205 1.73 -4.11 -5.44
N LEU A 206 1.08 -4.08 -4.27
CA LEU A 206 0.47 -5.26 -3.67
C LEU A 206 -1.04 -5.21 -3.92
N THR A 207 -1.63 -6.27 -4.49
CA THR A 207 -3.07 -6.29 -4.82
C THR A 207 -3.97 -6.27 -3.57
N GLN A 208 -3.47 -6.77 -2.44
CA GLN A 208 -3.97 -6.63 -1.06
C GLN A 208 -5.49 -6.75 -0.85
N LEU A 209 -6.07 -7.91 -1.17
CA LEU A 209 -7.48 -8.20 -0.88
C LEU A 209 -7.67 -9.01 0.42
N GLY A 210 -8.38 -8.43 1.38
CA GLY A 210 -8.59 -8.98 2.72
C GLY A 210 -9.66 -10.08 2.79
N PRO A 211 -9.64 -10.92 3.86
CA PRO A 211 -10.60 -12.02 4.10
C PRO A 211 -12.07 -11.56 4.20
N PRO A 212 -13.05 -12.48 4.33
CA PRO A 212 -14.48 -12.14 4.39
C PRO A 212 -14.90 -10.97 5.30
N PRO A 213 -14.22 -10.63 6.42
CA PRO A 213 -14.54 -9.41 7.16
C PRO A 213 -14.29 -8.10 6.39
N TYR A 214 -13.47 -8.10 5.34
CA TYR A 214 -13.24 -6.98 4.43
C TYR A 214 -14.16 -7.02 3.21
N ALA A 215 -14.39 -8.21 2.64
CA ALA A 215 -15.23 -8.40 1.47
C ALA A 215 -16.73 -8.34 1.82
N ILE A 216 -17.58 -8.06 0.82
CA ILE A 216 -19.03 -8.19 1.00
C ILE A 216 -19.41 -9.66 0.78
N THR A 217 -20.11 -10.22 1.77
CA THR A 217 -20.62 -11.59 1.74
C THR A 217 -22.12 -11.65 1.49
N GLY A 218 -22.57 -12.75 0.89
CA GLY A 218 -23.97 -13.08 0.72
C GLY A 218 -24.63 -13.49 2.04
N ARG A 219 -25.94 -13.73 1.99
CA ARG A 219 -26.72 -14.23 3.15
C ARG A 219 -26.21 -15.58 3.67
N ASP A 220 -25.57 -16.36 2.81
CA ASP A 220 -24.95 -17.65 3.11
C ASP A 220 -23.56 -17.53 3.77
N GLY A 221 -23.02 -16.31 3.89
CA GLY A 221 -21.72 -16.03 4.50
C GLY A 221 -20.53 -16.19 3.54
N TYR A 222 -20.76 -16.51 2.27
CA TYR A 222 -19.70 -16.60 1.26
C TYR A 222 -19.48 -15.25 0.57
N GLU A 223 -18.25 -14.99 0.13
CA GLU A 223 -17.92 -13.79 -0.65
C GLU A 223 -18.73 -13.76 -1.96
N LEU A 224 -19.25 -12.59 -2.31
CA LEU A 224 -19.98 -12.43 -3.58
C LEU A 224 -19.04 -12.33 -4.80
N SER A 225 -17.74 -12.15 -4.58
CA SER A 225 -16.69 -12.19 -5.61
C SER A 225 -15.63 -13.25 -5.30
N ASP A 226 -14.87 -13.64 -6.33
CA ASP A 226 -13.67 -14.48 -6.17
C ASP A 226 -12.45 -13.58 -6.03
N ARG A 227 -11.92 -13.52 -4.80
CA ARG A 227 -10.78 -12.69 -4.46
C ARG A 227 -9.49 -13.06 -5.19
N TRP A 228 -9.29 -14.32 -5.53
CA TRP A 228 -8.13 -14.76 -6.30
C TRP A 228 -8.24 -14.32 -7.77
N ALA A 229 -9.45 -14.37 -8.33
CA ALA A 229 -9.71 -13.83 -9.67
C ALA A 229 -9.52 -12.30 -9.68
N GLU A 230 -10.06 -11.59 -8.69
CA GLU A 230 -9.92 -10.13 -8.56
C GLU A 230 -8.46 -9.69 -8.38
N ALA A 231 -7.66 -10.43 -7.61
CA ALA A 231 -6.23 -10.15 -7.47
C ALA A 231 -5.49 -10.24 -8.82
N GLN A 232 -5.86 -11.19 -9.68
CA GLN A 232 -5.28 -11.30 -11.03
C GLN A 232 -5.72 -10.14 -11.92
N VAL A 233 -7.00 -9.74 -11.87
CA VAL A 233 -7.52 -8.58 -12.60
C VAL A 233 -6.79 -7.30 -12.21
N ILE A 234 -6.58 -7.04 -10.92
CA ILE A 234 -5.82 -5.87 -10.45
C ILE A 234 -4.39 -5.90 -10.97
N LYS A 235 -3.70 -7.04 -10.88
CA LYS A 235 -2.34 -7.21 -11.38
C LYS A 235 -2.26 -6.88 -12.88
N ASP A 236 -3.22 -7.33 -13.67
CA ASP A 236 -3.26 -7.06 -15.11
C ASP A 236 -3.52 -5.57 -15.39
N TRP A 237 -4.45 -4.92 -14.68
CA TRP A 237 -4.68 -3.47 -14.81
C TRP A 237 -3.45 -2.63 -14.46
N VAL A 238 -2.73 -3.00 -13.39
CA VAL A 238 -1.50 -2.32 -12.97
C VAL A 238 -0.41 -2.45 -14.03
N ARG A 239 -0.27 -3.64 -14.64
CA ARG A 239 0.67 -3.86 -15.74
C ARG A 239 0.29 -3.07 -16.99
N ASP A 240 -0.99 -2.99 -17.32
CA ASP A 240 -1.48 -2.20 -18.44
C ASP A 240 -1.20 -0.70 -18.22
N ILE A 241 -1.47 -0.18 -17.01
CA ILE A 241 -1.12 1.20 -16.63
C ILE A 241 0.39 1.41 -16.80
N TRP A 242 1.21 0.53 -16.24
CA TRP A 242 2.66 0.62 -16.30
C TRP A 242 3.18 0.65 -17.74
N GLN A 243 2.68 -0.23 -18.60
CA GLN A 243 3.07 -0.31 -20.01
C GLN A 243 2.70 0.96 -20.78
N ARG A 244 1.52 1.55 -20.54
CA ARG A 244 1.14 2.84 -21.15
C ARG A 244 2.12 3.94 -20.78
N LEU A 245 2.50 4.02 -19.50
CA LEU A 245 3.46 5.01 -19.01
C LEU A 245 4.88 4.82 -19.60
N GLU A 246 5.29 3.58 -19.88
CA GLU A 246 6.54 3.30 -20.60
C GLU A 246 6.52 3.88 -22.01
N VAL A 247 5.48 3.59 -22.79
CA VAL A 247 5.32 4.10 -24.16
C VAL A 247 5.28 5.64 -24.19
N GLU A 248 4.56 6.27 -23.25
CA GLU A 248 4.51 7.73 -23.14
C GLU A 248 5.88 8.35 -22.82
N SER A 249 6.66 7.70 -21.93
CA SER A 249 8.00 8.15 -21.57
C SER A 249 8.97 8.07 -22.74
N GLU A 250 8.89 7.00 -23.55
CA GLU A 250 9.71 6.83 -24.75
C GLU A 250 9.36 7.85 -25.84
N ALA A 251 8.06 8.12 -26.06
CA ALA A 251 7.60 9.11 -27.01
C ALA A 251 8.06 10.54 -26.67
N ASN A 252 8.17 10.88 -25.38
CA ASN A 252 8.64 12.19 -24.92
C ASN A 252 10.17 12.36 -25.00
N LYS A 253 10.93 11.28 -25.18
CA LYS A 253 12.41 11.30 -25.33
C LYS A 253 12.86 11.44 -26.79
N GLY A 254 11.97 11.22 -27.76
CA GLY A 254 12.23 11.32 -29.21
C GLY A 254 11.90 12.69 -29.78
#